data_AF-A0A538CN66-F1
#
_entry.id   AF-A0A538CN66-F1
#
_cell.length_a   1.000
_cell.length_b   1.000
_cell.length_c   1.000
_cell.angle_alpha   90.00
_cell.angle_beta   90.00
_cell.angle_gamma   90.00
#
_symmetry.space_group_name_H-M   'P 1'
#
loop_
_entity.id
_entity.type
_entity.pdbx_description
1 polymer ?
#
loop_
_entity_poly.entity_id
_entity_poly.type
_entity_poly.pdbx_seq_one_letter_code
_entity_poly.pdbx_strand_id
1 'polypeptide(L)'
;MRRPSIRSLAGGAAGITSGVIAGVVLTAVSAAGPPAVPNPPALIDAAHVPPLLRMPGEPLRLRYSIVCTPNDGGLPCDGSGTVYIRGGDGGQFRPFALRRGHDSKEGRYYVDVPAELASAAAGFSYYAVLRDDSSGATVTVPSGGADTPQVSLPLLDAIPVGLGRHLFGRVRAPDAQVAKASWGAAPQDVGLAGSRELGYSGPSSFDVEPDGTVDLLDSVNGRVMSWRRDRREVVTLGGAAELADFAVDADGGFDVLEPRGTLRTFRPDGTPKWSQTLADRTWAKLAHGPSGPVVLQQPSEQWMPVADKGTPLTRSAQARAAHDGKPLANGHEIVVERVGEGELRVAETAGRSTVLRAWRITSDTPLGEVQLAEPLGPRMVVVTKTYTDDRDEFVVLMLDRTGLAGSFSVASGSWTETAPLARFRLTAGGLYRLRTTESGARIDRFDLEVPR
;
A
#
# COMPACT_ATOMS: atom_id res chain seq x y z
N MET A 1 -15.57 -28.79 8.82
CA MET A 1 -14.97 -29.14 7.52
C MET A 1 -13.77 -28.22 7.29
N ARG A 2 -12.55 -28.76 7.42
CA ARG A 2 -11.30 -28.01 7.24
C ARG A 2 -11.08 -27.76 5.74
N ARG A 3 -11.11 -26.50 5.31
CA ARG A 3 -10.65 -26.09 3.97
C ARG A 3 -9.12 -25.88 4.02
N PRO A 4 -8.38 -26.13 2.94
CA PRO A 4 -6.95 -25.82 2.89
C PRO A 4 -6.77 -24.30 3.01
N SER A 5 -5.95 -23.87 3.96
CA SER A 5 -5.57 -22.46 4.09
C SER A 5 -4.71 -22.08 2.90
N ILE A 6 -5.22 -21.16 2.08
CA ILE A 6 -4.41 -20.43 1.12
C ILE A 6 -3.48 -19.55 1.95
N ARG A 7 -2.19 -19.89 1.94
CA ARG A 7 -1.14 -19.08 2.55
C ARG A 7 -1.19 -17.70 1.93
N SER A 8 -1.61 -16.71 2.72
CA SER A 8 -1.47 -15.30 2.39
C SER A 8 0.04 -15.01 2.37
N LEU A 9 0.62 -14.93 1.17
CA LEU A 9 1.97 -14.45 0.93
C LEU A 9 1.99 -12.94 1.20
N ALA A 10 2.09 -12.58 2.47
CA ALA A 10 2.60 -11.27 2.87
C ALA A 10 4.12 -11.41 3.02
N GLY A 11 4.85 -10.90 2.02
CA GLY A 11 6.30 -10.77 2.07
C GLY A 11 7.05 -11.83 1.25
N GLY A 12 7.49 -11.43 0.06
CA GLY A 12 8.46 -12.18 -0.74
C GLY A 12 8.11 -12.18 -2.22
N ALA A 13 8.97 -11.55 -3.01
CA ALA A 13 8.91 -11.50 -4.47
C ALA A 13 8.57 -12.84 -5.14
N ALA A 14 7.68 -12.82 -6.14
CA ALA A 14 7.78 -13.56 -7.42
C ALA A 14 6.48 -13.46 -8.24
N GLY A 15 6.60 -13.20 -9.55
CA GLY A 15 5.53 -13.53 -10.50
C GLY A 15 5.48 -12.74 -11.81
N ILE A 16 6.56 -12.65 -12.59
CA ILE A 16 6.43 -12.33 -14.03
C ILE A 16 6.03 -13.62 -14.75
N THR A 17 4.77 -13.71 -15.19
CA THR A 17 4.28 -14.78 -16.05
C THR A 17 4.58 -14.44 -17.51
N SER A 18 5.60 -15.08 -18.08
CA SER A 18 5.90 -15.04 -19.50
C SER A 18 4.87 -15.87 -20.28
N GLY A 19 4.03 -15.22 -21.07
CA GLY A 19 3.09 -15.88 -21.98
C GLY A 19 3.79 -16.34 -23.26
N VAL A 20 3.87 -17.65 -23.47
CA VAL A 20 4.22 -18.27 -24.76
C VAL A 20 2.93 -18.77 -25.40
N ILE A 21 2.52 -18.17 -26.52
CA ILE A 21 1.53 -18.77 -27.42
C ILE A 21 2.28 -19.27 -28.65
N ALA A 22 2.49 -20.57 -28.72
CA ALA A 22 2.98 -21.26 -29.91
C ALA A 22 1.78 -21.59 -30.82
N GLY A 23 1.71 -20.92 -31.97
CA GLY A 23 0.86 -21.30 -33.10
C GLY A 23 1.75 -21.68 -34.28
N VAL A 24 1.92 -22.98 -34.52
CA VAL A 24 2.67 -23.49 -35.68
C VAL A 24 1.72 -23.58 -36.88
N VAL A 25 1.96 -22.75 -37.90
CA VAL A 25 1.51 -23.02 -39.27
C VAL A 25 2.75 -22.91 -40.17
N LEU A 26 3.17 -24.05 -40.71
CA LEU A 26 4.28 -24.18 -41.65
C LEU A 26 3.87 -23.69 -43.04
N THR A 27 4.46 -22.58 -43.48
CA THR A 27 4.58 -22.25 -44.92
C THR A 27 6.01 -21.79 -45.18
N ALA A 28 6.69 -22.48 -46.09
CA ALA A 28 8.05 -22.19 -46.50
C ALA A 28 8.05 -21.05 -47.53
N VAL A 29 8.61 -19.89 -47.16
CA VAL A 29 8.98 -18.82 -48.09
C VAL A 29 10.33 -18.26 -47.64
N SER A 30 11.32 -18.31 -48.52
CA SER A 30 12.63 -17.68 -48.33
C SER A 30 12.47 -16.17 -48.11
N ALA A 31 13.05 -15.65 -47.03
CA ALA A 31 13.14 -14.21 -46.79
C ALA A 31 14.49 -13.87 -46.16
N ALA A 32 15.12 -12.82 -46.67
CA ALA A 32 16.18 -12.11 -45.97
C ALA A 32 15.77 -11.92 -44.50
N GLY A 33 16.68 -12.22 -43.58
CA GLY A 33 16.40 -12.15 -42.15
C GLY A 33 15.82 -10.79 -41.80
N PRO A 34 14.74 -10.72 -40.99
CA PRO A 34 14.25 -9.45 -40.49
C PRO A 34 15.40 -8.71 -39.80
N PRO A 35 15.48 -7.36 -39.92
CA PRO A 35 16.44 -6.60 -39.14
C PRO A 35 16.31 -6.99 -37.67
N ALA A 36 17.45 -7.18 -36.99
CA ALA A 36 17.48 -7.52 -35.58
C ALA A 36 16.50 -6.60 -34.83
N VAL A 37 15.48 -7.21 -34.22
CA VAL A 37 14.57 -6.48 -33.34
C VAL A 37 15.46 -5.84 -32.27
N PRO A 38 15.38 -4.52 -32.04
CA PRO A 38 16.14 -3.90 -30.96
C PRO A 38 15.86 -4.67 -29.67
N ASN A 39 16.91 -5.11 -28.98
CA ASN A 39 16.73 -5.74 -27.68
C ASN A 39 15.86 -4.80 -26.83
N PRO A 40 14.78 -5.30 -26.20
CA PRO A 40 14.00 -4.48 -25.29
C PRO A 40 14.96 -3.87 -24.26
N PRO A 41 14.76 -2.60 -23.85
CA PRO A 41 15.65 -1.96 -22.90
C PRO A 41 15.76 -2.83 -21.65
N ALA A 42 16.98 -3.06 -21.18
CA ALA A 42 17.23 -3.85 -19.99
C ALA A 42 16.41 -3.28 -18.83
N LEU A 43 15.50 -4.09 -18.31
CA LEU A 43 14.67 -3.72 -17.18
C LEU A 43 15.44 -4.01 -15.91
N ILE A 44 15.62 -2.97 -15.10
CA ILE A 44 16.02 -3.07 -13.71
C ILE A 44 14.86 -2.62 -12.84
N ASP A 45 14.61 -3.37 -11.76
CA ASP A 45 13.66 -3.04 -10.72
C ASP A 45 14.30 -3.27 -9.35
N ALA A 46 13.69 -2.71 -8.31
CA ALA A 46 14.19 -2.83 -6.97
C ALA A 46 13.06 -3.00 -5.95
N ALA A 47 13.37 -3.61 -4.81
CA ALA A 47 12.50 -3.59 -3.64
C ALA A 47 13.29 -3.10 -2.42
N HIS A 48 12.63 -2.31 -1.60
CA HIS A 48 13.19 -1.74 -0.39
C HIS A 48 12.08 -1.58 0.65
N VAL A 49 12.38 -1.90 1.91
CA VAL A 49 11.50 -1.58 3.04
C VAL A 49 12.23 -0.52 3.87
N PRO A 50 11.79 0.74 3.84
CA PRO A 50 12.48 1.82 4.52
C PRO A 50 12.26 1.77 6.03
N PRO A 51 13.31 1.93 6.86
CA PRO A 51 13.16 2.04 8.30
C PRO A 51 12.83 3.48 8.71
N LEU A 52 11.56 3.85 8.57
CA LEU A 52 11.08 5.24 8.73
C LEU A 52 11.13 5.76 10.18
N LEU A 53 10.99 4.88 11.16
CA LEU A 53 10.84 5.16 12.59
C LEU A 53 11.72 4.22 13.41
N ARG A 54 12.83 4.71 13.95
CA ARG A 54 13.80 3.87 14.68
C ARG A 54 13.81 4.12 16.19
N MET A 55 14.12 3.10 16.98
CA MET A 55 14.38 3.30 18.40
C MET A 55 15.79 3.86 18.62
N PRO A 56 16.02 4.67 19.67
CA PRO A 56 17.37 5.15 20.01
C PRO A 56 18.33 3.98 20.24
N GLY A 57 19.52 4.06 19.61
CA GLY A 57 20.56 3.03 19.73
C GLY A 57 20.33 1.76 18.88
N GLU A 58 19.24 1.69 18.12
CA GLU A 58 18.97 0.57 17.21
C GLU A 58 20.01 0.54 16.07
N PRO A 59 20.76 -0.56 15.89
CA PRO A 59 21.67 -0.69 14.76
C PRO A 59 20.88 -0.78 13.47
N LEU A 60 21.33 -0.09 12.44
CA LEU A 60 20.56 0.06 11.22
C LEU A 60 21.28 -0.47 9.98
N ARG A 61 20.57 -1.30 9.22
CA ARG A 61 21.01 -1.82 7.93
C ARG A 61 19.93 -1.59 6.88
N LEU A 62 20.25 -0.81 5.87
CA LEU A 62 19.39 -0.62 4.71
C LEU A 62 19.59 -1.81 3.77
N ARG A 63 18.50 -2.44 3.34
CA ARG A 63 18.51 -3.59 2.45
C ARG A 63 17.76 -3.28 1.16
N TYR A 64 18.30 -3.76 0.06
CA TYR A 64 17.73 -3.60 -1.28
C TYR A 64 17.74 -4.96 -1.97
N SER A 65 16.63 -5.31 -2.60
CA SER A 65 16.60 -6.38 -3.59
C SER A 65 16.68 -5.73 -4.96
N ILE A 66 17.61 -6.18 -5.81
CA ILE A 66 17.76 -5.71 -7.19
C ILE A 66 17.31 -6.86 -8.10
N VAL A 67 16.38 -6.56 -9.00
CA VAL A 67 15.85 -7.48 -10.00
C VAL A 67 16.31 -7.00 -11.37
N CYS A 68 17.07 -7.84 -12.06
CA CYS A 68 17.55 -7.58 -13.42
C CYS A 68 16.77 -8.44 -14.43
N THR A 69 16.78 -8.03 -15.69
CA THR A 69 16.40 -8.93 -16.79
C THR A 69 17.39 -10.10 -16.82
N PRO A 70 16.93 -11.37 -16.84
CA PRO A 70 17.84 -12.51 -16.94
C PRO A 70 18.67 -12.38 -18.22
N ASN A 71 19.97 -12.61 -18.13
CA ASN A 71 20.79 -12.76 -19.33
C ASN A 71 20.50 -14.11 -20.00
N ASP A 72 20.92 -14.27 -21.26
CA ASP A 72 20.70 -15.51 -22.04
C ASP A 72 21.25 -16.78 -21.36
N GLY A 73 22.17 -16.62 -20.40
CA GLY A 73 22.74 -17.70 -19.59
C GLY A 73 21.95 -18.05 -18.32
N GLY A 74 20.85 -17.34 -18.02
CA GLY A 74 20.04 -17.56 -16.81
C GLY A 74 20.76 -17.24 -15.50
N LEU A 75 21.86 -16.47 -15.54
CA LEU A 75 22.62 -16.12 -14.35
C LEU A 75 21.84 -15.11 -13.48
N PRO A 76 22.03 -15.15 -12.15
CA PRO A 76 21.41 -14.18 -11.25
C PRO A 76 21.85 -12.74 -11.57
N CYS A 77 21.00 -11.79 -11.19
CA CYS A 77 21.24 -10.35 -11.33
C CYS A 77 22.59 -9.95 -10.73
N ASP A 78 23.50 -9.44 -11.57
CA ASP A 78 24.78 -8.88 -11.14
C ASP A 78 24.58 -7.41 -10.77
N GLY A 79 24.06 -7.19 -9.56
CA GLY A 79 23.67 -5.88 -9.07
C GLY A 79 24.78 -5.15 -8.33
N SER A 80 24.82 -3.84 -8.48
CA SER A 80 25.59 -2.94 -7.63
C SER A 80 24.78 -1.68 -7.30
N GLY A 81 25.35 -0.80 -6.49
CA GLY A 81 24.74 0.49 -6.23
C GLY A 81 25.45 1.30 -5.17
N THR A 82 25.02 2.54 -5.04
CA THR A 82 25.48 3.48 -4.02
C THR A 82 24.29 4.02 -3.25
N VAL A 83 24.37 3.95 -1.93
CA VAL A 83 23.42 4.59 -1.02
C VAL A 83 24.03 5.92 -0.57
N TYR A 84 23.27 6.98 -0.70
CA TYR A 84 23.64 8.34 -0.36
C TYR A 84 22.92 8.70 0.94
N ILE A 85 23.67 8.98 2.02
CA ILE A 85 23.10 9.23 3.36
C ILE A 85 23.61 10.57 3.91
N ARG A 86 22.73 11.33 4.55
CA ARG A 86 23.09 12.56 5.30
C ARG A 86 22.36 12.61 6.65
N GLY A 87 22.92 13.30 7.63
CA GLY A 87 22.24 13.53 8.92
C GLY A 87 21.17 14.61 8.81
N GLY A 88 19.98 14.37 9.39
CA GLY A 88 18.79 15.20 9.22
C GLY A 88 18.44 15.45 7.75
N ASP A 89 17.77 16.57 7.47
CA ASP A 89 17.35 16.98 6.12
C ASP A 89 18.26 18.03 5.46
N GLY A 90 19.38 18.37 6.10
CA GLY A 90 20.30 19.40 5.65
C GLY A 90 21.67 18.85 5.23
N GLY A 91 22.38 19.60 4.39
CA GLY A 91 23.77 19.30 4.02
C GLY A 91 23.94 18.29 2.88
N GLN A 92 25.19 17.90 2.66
CA GLN A 92 25.59 17.02 1.56
C GLN A 92 25.39 15.54 1.89
N PHE A 93 24.96 14.77 0.90
CA PHE A 93 24.93 13.32 1.00
C PHE A 93 26.34 12.72 0.91
N ARG A 94 26.61 11.74 1.78
CA ARG A 94 27.81 10.91 1.77
C ARG A 94 27.51 9.61 1.02
N PRO A 95 28.34 9.19 0.05
CA PRO A 95 28.14 7.94 -0.68
C PRO A 95 28.65 6.73 0.12
N PHE A 96 27.89 5.63 0.06
CA PHE A 96 28.24 4.34 0.63
C PHE A 96 27.94 3.24 -0.39
N ALA A 97 28.96 2.48 -0.79
CA ALA A 97 28.78 1.38 -1.73
C ALA A 97 27.94 0.26 -1.09
N LEU A 98 27.01 -0.31 -1.87
CA LEU A 98 26.29 -1.51 -1.46
C LEU A 98 27.27 -2.68 -1.29
N ARG A 99 27.09 -3.42 -0.21
CA ARG A 99 27.88 -4.60 0.13
C ARG A 99 27.18 -5.86 -0.39
N ARG A 100 28.01 -6.80 -0.83
CA ARG A 100 27.57 -8.17 -1.14
C ARG A 100 27.67 -9.05 0.10
N GLY A 101 26.75 -10.01 0.22
CA GLY A 101 26.68 -11.00 1.28
C GLY A 101 26.23 -12.36 0.74
N HIS A 102 25.92 -13.31 1.62
CA HIS A 102 25.43 -14.63 1.22
C HIS A 102 24.14 -14.56 0.37
N ASP A 103 23.23 -13.66 0.72
CA ASP A 103 21.95 -13.43 0.02
C ASP A 103 22.08 -12.66 -1.30
N SER A 104 23.28 -12.20 -1.68
CA SER A 104 23.46 -11.45 -2.93
C SER A 104 23.24 -12.31 -4.17
N LYS A 105 23.35 -13.63 -4.04
CA LYS A 105 22.93 -14.58 -5.09
C LYS A 105 21.42 -14.54 -5.36
N GLU A 106 20.64 -14.09 -4.37
CA GLU A 106 19.19 -13.86 -4.48
C GLU A 106 18.88 -12.40 -4.83
N GLY A 107 19.88 -11.63 -5.29
CA GLY A 107 19.73 -10.21 -5.63
C GLY A 107 19.62 -9.29 -4.42
N ARG A 108 19.99 -9.73 -3.21
CA ARG A 108 19.89 -8.90 -1.99
C ARG A 108 21.22 -8.24 -1.62
N TYR A 109 21.19 -6.95 -1.40
CA TYR A 109 22.32 -6.09 -1.12
C TYR A 109 22.04 -5.23 0.10
N TYR A 110 23.08 -4.75 0.78
CA TYR A 110 22.90 -3.97 2.00
C TYR A 110 23.98 -2.92 2.22
N VAL A 111 23.66 -1.92 3.05
CA VAL A 111 24.64 -1.00 3.64
C VAL A 111 24.34 -0.90 5.14
N ASP A 112 25.39 -0.96 5.95
CA ASP A 112 25.30 -0.65 7.38
C ASP A 112 25.36 0.87 7.54
N VAL A 113 24.36 1.46 8.19
CA VAL A 113 24.33 2.90 8.42
C VAL A 113 25.34 3.23 9.53
N PRO A 114 26.25 4.20 9.32
CA PRO A 114 27.20 4.60 10.36
C PRO A 114 26.51 4.98 11.67
N ALA A 115 27.08 4.56 12.80
CA ALA A 115 26.48 4.74 14.12
C ALA A 115 26.23 6.22 14.45
N GLU A 116 27.07 7.14 13.95
CA GLU A 116 26.90 8.58 14.12
C GLU A 116 25.65 9.13 13.41
N LEU A 117 25.23 8.52 12.30
CA LEU A 117 24.01 8.89 11.58
C LEU A 117 22.79 8.19 12.19
N ALA A 118 22.92 6.90 12.51
CA ALA A 118 21.84 6.12 13.12
C ALA A 118 21.45 6.67 14.51
N SER A 119 22.40 7.21 15.28
CA SER A 119 22.14 7.80 16.61
C SER A 119 21.77 9.29 16.57
N ALA A 120 21.77 9.94 15.41
CA ALA A 120 21.51 11.37 15.30
C ALA A 120 20.09 11.74 15.76
N ALA A 121 19.96 12.73 16.65
CA ALA A 121 18.66 13.18 17.17
C ALA A 121 17.73 13.73 16.09
N ALA A 122 18.28 14.31 15.02
CA ALA A 122 17.51 14.83 13.89
C ALA A 122 17.14 13.74 12.86
N GLY A 123 17.50 12.48 13.08
CA GLY A 123 17.37 11.45 12.05
C GLY A 123 18.41 11.56 10.95
N PHE A 124 18.11 10.92 9.82
CA PHE A 124 18.93 10.98 8.62
C PHE A 124 18.03 10.83 7.38
N SER A 125 18.38 11.50 6.27
CA SER A 125 17.79 11.22 4.96
C SER A 125 18.71 10.33 4.11
N TYR A 126 18.13 9.55 3.22
CA TYR A 126 18.90 8.73 2.28
C TYR A 126 18.16 8.43 0.97
N TYR A 127 18.91 8.12 -0.07
CA TYR A 127 18.40 7.50 -1.30
C TYR A 127 19.46 6.56 -1.87
N ALA A 128 19.09 5.71 -2.81
CA ALA A 128 20.01 4.80 -3.47
C ALA A 128 19.94 4.95 -4.99
N VAL A 129 21.09 4.82 -5.64
CA VAL A 129 21.19 4.59 -7.09
C VAL A 129 21.69 3.16 -7.27
N LEU A 130 20.81 2.32 -7.80
CA LEU A 130 21.03 0.90 -8.01
C LEU A 130 21.31 0.65 -9.49
N ARG A 131 22.11 -0.37 -9.78
CA ARG A 131 22.62 -0.65 -11.11
C ARG A 131 22.62 -2.15 -11.39
N ASP A 132 22.30 -2.49 -12.62
CA ASP A 132 22.61 -3.78 -13.24
C ASP A 132 23.96 -3.64 -13.93
N ASP A 133 24.98 -4.31 -13.41
CA ASP A 133 26.35 -4.19 -13.92
C ASP A 133 26.50 -4.80 -15.32
N SER A 134 25.60 -5.71 -15.71
CA SER A 134 25.64 -6.38 -17.01
C SER A 134 25.13 -5.49 -18.15
N SER A 135 24.05 -4.74 -17.90
CA SER A 135 23.44 -3.86 -18.92
C SER A 135 23.80 -2.38 -18.75
N GLY A 136 24.27 -1.99 -17.57
CA GLY A 136 24.45 -0.59 -17.20
C GLY A 136 23.15 0.15 -16.86
N ALA A 137 22.00 -0.53 -16.87
CA ALA A 137 20.73 0.07 -16.47
C ALA A 137 20.75 0.49 -15.00
N THR A 138 20.06 1.59 -14.67
CA THR A 138 20.01 2.12 -13.30
C THR A 138 18.58 2.44 -12.87
N VAL A 139 18.33 2.37 -11.56
CA VAL A 139 17.10 2.82 -10.91
C VAL A 139 17.45 3.59 -9.64
N THR A 140 16.70 4.65 -9.34
CA THR A 140 16.87 5.44 -8.11
C THR A 140 15.72 5.14 -7.16
N VAL A 141 16.02 4.91 -5.88
CA VAL A 141 15.05 4.54 -4.84
C VAL A 141 15.24 5.46 -3.61
N PRO A 142 14.23 6.26 -3.22
CA PRO A 142 12.99 6.50 -3.95
C PRO A 142 13.23 7.22 -5.30
N SER A 143 12.25 7.23 -6.20
CA SER A 143 12.41 7.82 -7.55
C SER A 143 12.68 9.32 -7.56
N GLY A 144 12.33 10.03 -6.48
CA GLY A 144 12.70 11.44 -6.26
C GLY A 144 14.18 11.66 -5.91
N GLY A 145 14.93 10.60 -5.59
CA GLY A 145 16.37 10.66 -5.35
C GLY A 145 16.76 11.69 -4.27
N ALA A 146 17.71 12.58 -4.61
CA ALA A 146 18.20 13.60 -3.69
C ALA A 146 17.18 14.73 -3.42
N ASP A 147 16.24 14.97 -4.34
CA ASP A 147 15.21 16.01 -4.18
C ASP A 147 14.16 15.57 -3.15
N THR A 148 13.86 14.27 -3.12
CA THR A 148 12.88 13.67 -2.23
C THR A 148 13.42 12.34 -1.68
N PRO A 149 14.45 12.40 -0.81
CA PRO A 149 15.03 11.19 -0.21
C PRO A 149 14.01 10.48 0.68
N GLN A 150 14.32 9.30 1.19
CA GLN A 150 13.65 8.70 2.33
C GLN A 150 14.15 9.34 3.63
N VAL A 151 13.33 9.41 4.68
CA VAL A 151 13.73 9.94 6.00
C VAL A 151 13.47 8.92 7.10
N SER A 152 14.49 8.70 7.94
CA SER A 152 14.40 7.86 9.13
C SER A 152 14.44 8.74 10.39
N LEU A 153 13.39 8.65 11.20
CA LEU A 153 13.17 9.50 12.38
C LEU A 153 13.33 8.71 13.69
N PRO A 154 13.97 9.29 14.72
CA PRO A 154 14.13 8.61 15.99
C PRO A 154 12.85 8.74 16.80
N LEU A 155 12.38 7.62 17.34
CA LEU A 155 11.28 7.54 18.29
C LEU A 155 11.79 7.75 19.72
N LEU A 156 12.14 8.99 20.05
CA LEU A 156 12.71 9.34 21.37
C LEU A 156 11.70 9.10 22.51
N ASP A 157 10.45 9.53 22.31
CA ASP A 157 9.41 9.54 23.35
C ASP A 157 8.14 8.76 22.92
N ALA A 158 8.34 7.60 22.28
CA ALA A 158 7.21 6.77 21.85
C ALA A 158 6.46 6.17 23.03
N ILE A 159 5.13 6.31 23.03
CA ILE A 159 4.23 5.73 24.03
C ILE A 159 4.21 4.21 23.85
N PRO A 160 4.63 3.42 24.87
CA PRO A 160 4.65 1.97 24.76
C PRO A 160 3.24 1.39 24.86
N VAL A 161 2.91 0.44 23.97
CA VAL A 161 1.63 -0.27 23.95
C VAL A 161 1.90 -1.76 23.80
N GLY A 162 1.75 -2.52 24.90
CA GLY A 162 1.88 -3.97 24.88
C GLY A 162 0.53 -4.66 24.67
N LEU A 163 0.39 -5.41 23.58
CA LEU A 163 -0.83 -6.17 23.27
C LEU A 163 -0.84 -7.57 23.90
N GLY A 164 0.33 -8.09 24.29
CA GLY A 164 0.50 -9.46 24.79
C GLY A 164 0.18 -10.51 23.73
N ARG A 165 -0.27 -11.70 24.16
CA ARG A 165 -0.73 -12.76 23.26
C ARG A 165 -2.20 -12.57 22.86
N HIS A 166 -2.47 -12.63 21.57
CA HIS A 166 -3.82 -12.50 21.02
C HIS A 166 -4.71 -13.71 21.34
N LEU A 167 -5.97 -13.44 21.66
CA LEU A 167 -7.00 -14.46 21.89
C LEU A 167 -7.98 -14.52 20.72
N PHE A 168 -7.68 -15.38 19.74
CA PHE A 168 -8.53 -15.61 18.58
C PHE A 168 -9.93 -16.16 18.96
N GLY A 169 -10.92 -15.83 18.15
CA GLY A 169 -12.33 -16.24 18.28
C GLY A 169 -13.18 -15.25 19.07
N ARG A 170 -12.60 -14.16 19.59
CA ARG A 170 -13.31 -13.12 20.35
C ARG A 170 -13.57 -11.87 19.51
N VAL A 171 -14.31 -12.05 18.41
CA VAL A 171 -14.63 -10.98 17.48
C VAL A 171 -15.84 -10.16 17.92
N ARG A 172 -15.77 -8.84 17.75
CA ARG A 172 -16.90 -7.91 17.93
C ARG A 172 -17.82 -7.98 16.72
N ALA A 173 -19.12 -8.08 16.94
CA ALA A 173 -20.13 -7.91 15.90
C ALA A 173 -20.25 -6.43 15.51
N PRO A 174 -20.56 -6.10 14.25
CA PRO A 174 -20.76 -4.71 13.86
C PRO A 174 -22.01 -4.13 14.53
N ASP A 175 -21.96 -2.82 14.82
CA ASP A 175 -23.07 -2.10 15.43
C ASP A 175 -24.19 -1.84 14.40
N ALA A 176 -23.83 -1.71 13.12
CA ALA A 176 -24.78 -1.61 12.02
C ALA A 176 -24.25 -2.22 10.72
N GLN A 177 -25.16 -2.60 9.84
CA GLN A 177 -24.85 -2.90 8.44
C GLN A 177 -25.44 -1.79 7.58
N VAL A 178 -24.57 -1.01 6.94
CA VAL A 178 -24.94 0.23 6.25
C VAL A 178 -25.12 0.04 4.75
N ALA A 179 -24.53 -1.02 4.18
CA ALA A 179 -24.76 -1.40 2.80
C ALA A 179 -24.79 -2.93 2.64
N LYS A 180 -25.61 -3.40 1.70
CA LYS A 180 -25.70 -4.81 1.30
C LYS A 180 -26.16 -4.95 -0.14
N ALA A 181 -25.53 -5.87 -0.86
CA ALA A 181 -25.94 -6.33 -2.17
C ALA A 181 -25.71 -7.85 -2.31
N SER A 182 -26.63 -8.52 -3.02
CA SER A 182 -26.49 -9.94 -3.39
C SER A 182 -25.56 -10.08 -4.59
N TRP A 183 -25.07 -11.29 -4.87
CA TRP A 183 -24.33 -11.54 -6.11
C TRP A 183 -25.25 -11.49 -7.33
N GLY A 184 -24.81 -10.83 -8.40
CA GLY A 184 -25.56 -10.71 -9.65
C GLY A 184 -25.12 -9.54 -10.54
N ALA A 185 -25.81 -9.37 -11.66
CA ALA A 185 -25.58 -8.28 -12.62
C ALA A 185 -26.70 -7.24 -12.64
N ALA A 186 -27.83 -7.50 -11.96
CA ALA A 186 -28.93 -6.56 -11.88
C ALA A 186 -28.48 -5.26 -11.16
N PRO A 187 -29.14 -4.11 -11.38
CA PRO A 187 -28.70 -2.83 -10.81
C PRO A 187 -28.49 -2.84 -9.28
N GLN A 188 -29.24 -3.66 -8.56
CA GLN A 188 -29.17 -3.79 -7.10
C GLN A 188 -28.16 -4.81 -6.58
N ASP A 189 -27.58 -5.63 -7.46
CA ASP A 189 -26.66 -6.71 -7.10
C ASP A 189 -25.20 -6.25 -7.28
N VAL A 190 -24.24 -7.05 -6.82
CA VAL A 190 -22.80 -6.84 -7.05
C VAL A 190 -22.22 -8.00 -7.85
N GLY A 191 -21.26 -7.71 -8.71
CA GLY A 191 -20.68 -8.71 -9.59
C GLY A 191 -19.83 -9.73 -8.84
N LEU A 192 -19.78 -10.93 -9.40
CA LEU A 192 -18.96 -12.05 -8.94
C LEU A 192 -18.29 -12.69 -10.14
N ALA A 193 -16.97 -12.78 -10.11
CA ALA A 193 -16.16 -13.44 -11.11
C ALA A 193 -15.30 -14.54 -10.48
N GLY A 194 -14.75 -15.43 -11.30
CA GLY A 194 -13.89 -16.52 -10.86
C GLY A 194 -14.63 -17.83 -10.57
N SER A 195 -13.93 -18.77 -9.94
CA SER A 195 -14.44 -20.11 -9.65
C SER A 195 -13.91 -20.63 -8.33
N ARG A 196 -14.42 -21.78 -7.87
CA ARG A 196 -13.94 -22.40 -6.64
C ARG A 196 -12.45 -22.81 -6.72
N GLU A 197 -11.99 -23.18 -7.91
CA GLU A 197 -10.64 -23.65 -8.18
C GLU A 197 -9.64 -22.49 -8.28
N LEU A 198 -10.06 -21.36 -8.86
CA LEU A 198 -9.21 -20.19 -9.09
C LEU A 198 -9.37 -19.09 -8.04
N GLY A 199 -10.37 -19.20 -7.16
CA GLY A 199 -10.79 -18.14 -6.27
C GLY A 199 -11.86 -17.25 -6.92
N TYR A 200 -12.61 -16.57 -6.07
CA TYR A 200 -13.64 -15.62 -6.49
C TYR A 200 -13.15 -14.19 -6.34
N SER A 201 -13.50 -13.33 -7.28
CA SER A 201 -13.30 -11.88 -7.22
C SER A 201 -14.66 -11.18 -7.21
N GLY A 202 -14.80 -10.14 -6.41
CA GLY A 202 -16.04 -9.35 -6.30
C GLY A 202 -15.71 -7.86 -6.23
N PRO A 203 -16.56 -7.06 -5.57
CA PRO A 203 -16.24 -5.68 -5.25
C PRO A 203 -14.89 -5.56 -4.55
N SER A 204 -14.05 -4.67 -5.06
CA SER A 204 -12.64 -4.62 -4.72
C SER A 204 -12.32 -3.63 -3.62
N SER A 205 -13.03 -2.50 -3.57
CA SER A 205 -12.82 -1.41 -2.64
C SER A 205 -14.11 -0.60 -2.43
N PHE A 206 -14.12 0.23 -1.40
CA PHE A 206 -15.24 1.11 -1.06
C PHE A 206 -14.71 2.39 -0.42
N ASP A 207 -15.54 3.43 -0.38
CA ASP A 207 -15.29 4.62 0.41
C ASP A 207 -16.53 5.06 1.18
N VAL A 208 -16.34 5.96 2.14
CA VAL A 208 -17.43 6.53 2.93
C VAL A 208 -17.28 8.04 2.98
N GLU A 209 -18.26 8.74 2.43
CA GLU A 209 -18.30 10.19 2.42
C GLU A 209 -18.55 10.77 3.83
N PRO A 210 -18.22 12.06 4.07
CA PRO A 210 -18.48 12.73 5.35
C PRO A 210 -19.95 12.73 5.80
N ASP A 211 -20.91 12.67 4.85
CA ASP A 211 -22.35 12.61 5.15
C ASP A 211 -22.86 11.18 5.46
N GLY A 212 -21.96 10.19 5.42
CA GLY A 212 -22.25 8.78 5.67
C GLY A 212 -22.72 8.01 4.44
N THR A 213 -22.72 8.62 3.25
CA THR A 213 -22.90 7.89 1.98
C THR A 213 -21.78 6.87 1.82
N VAL A 214 -22.14 5.67 1.39
CA VAL A 214 -21.21 4.57 1.18
C VAL A 214 -21.15 4.26 -0.30
N ASP A 215 -19.95 4.27 -0.87
CA ASP A 215 -19.70 4.01 -2.29
C ASP A 215 -18.88 2.74 -2.44
N LEU A 216 -19.38 1.78 -3.20
CA LEU A 216 -18.72 0.50 -3.45
C LEU A 216 -18.31 0.41 -4.91
N LEU A 217 -17.04 0.13 -5.16
CA LEU A 217 -16.54 -0.20 -6.48
C LEU A 217 -16.87 -1.66 -6.81
N ASP A 218 -17.88 -1.85 -7.65
CA ASP A 218 -18.23 -3.13 -8.26
C ASP A 218 -17.42 -3.29 -9.56
N SER A 219 -16.12 -3.57 -9.41
CA SER A 219 -15.17 -3.73 -10.51
C SER A 219 -15.58 -4.82 -11.50
N VAL A 220 -16.29 -5.86 -11.04
CA VAL A 220 -16.77 -6.94 -11.92
C VAL A 220 -17.83 -6.45 -12.90
N ASN A 221 -18.77 -5.59 -12.45
CA ASN A 221 -19.78 -5.00 -13.33
C ASN A 221 -19.39 -3.62 -13.89
N GLY A 222 -18.19 -3.11 -13.58
CA GLY A 222 -17.69 -1.82 -14.09
C GLY A 222 -18.51 -0.61 -13.63
N ARG A 223 -18.87 -0.56 -12.35
CA ARG A 223 -19.75 0.49 -11.80
C ARG A 223 -19.46 0.82 -10.34
N VAL A 224 -19.94 1.98 -9.90
CA VAL A 224 -20.02 2.36 -8.49
C VAL A 224 -21.47 2.22 -8.02
N MET A 225 -21.65 1.66 -6.84
CA MET A 225 -22.93 1.60 -6.15
C MET A 225 -22.88 2.48 -4.91
N SER A 226 -23.82 3.42 -4.80
CA SER A 226 -23.86 4.39 -3.71
C SER A 226 -25.08 4.13 -2.84
N TRP A 227 -24.89 4.04 -1.52
CA TRP A 227 -25.97 3.93 -0.54
C TRP A 227 -26.04 5.22 0.28
N ARG A 228 -27.14 5.95 0.09
CA ARG A 228 -27.42 7.18 0.82
C ARG A 228 -28.78 7.10 1.49
N ARG A 229 -28.80 6.87 2.80
CA ARG A 229 -30.03 6.61 3.57
C ARG A 229 -30.87 5.51 2.90
N ASP A 230 -32.11 5.83 2.49
CA ASP A 230 -33.03 4.89 1.85
C ASP A 230 -32.91 4.87 0.31
N ARG A 231 -31.93 5.58 -0.25
CA ARG A 231 -31.68 5.63 -1.69
C ARG A 231 -30.44 4.86 -2.06
N ARG A 232 -30.52 4.22 -3.23
CA ARG A 232 -29.40 3.56 -3.87
C ARG A 232 -29.26 4.11 -5.28
N GLU A 233 -28.04 4.49 -5.61
CA GLU A 233 -27.69 4.99 -6.93
C GLU A 233 -26.61 4.11 -7.54
N VAL A 234 -26.59 4.05 -8.86
CA VAL A 234 -25.65 3.21 -9.61
C VAL A 234 -25.09 4.06 -10.74
N VAL A 235 -23.76 4.15 -10.78
CA VAL A 235 -23.03 4.93 -11.77
C VAL A 235 -22.13 3.99 -12.55
N THR A 236 -22.38 3.84 -13.85
CA THR A 236 -21.51 3.05 -14.73
C THR A 236 -20.22 3.82 -14.99
N LEU A 237 -19.07 3.14 -14.83
CA LEU A 237 -17.78 3.73 -15.13
C LEU A 237 -17.42 3.51 -16.60
N GLY A 238 -16.94 4.55 -17.27
CA GLY A 238 -16.47 4.45 -18.65
C GLY A 238 -15.20 3.59 -18.78
N GLY A 239 -15.35 2.31 -19.14
CA GLY A 239 -14.25 1.36 -19.40
C GLY A 239 -14.17 0.23 -18.36
N ALA A 240 -13.42 -0.83 -18.66
CA ALA A 240 -13.23 -1.93 -17.71
C ALA A 240 -12.30 -1.48 -16.56
N ALA A 241 -12.76 -1.60 -15.32
CA ALA A 241 -11.93 -1.44 -14.12
C ALA A 241 -11.65 -2.82 -13.55
N GLU A 242 -10.39 -3.28 -13.64
CA GLU A 242 -9.94 -4.48 -12.93
C GLU A 242 -9.91 -4.22 -11.41
N LEU A 243 -9.53 -5.23 -10.60
CA LEU A 243 -9.37 -5.08 -9.14
C LEU A 243 -8.63 -3.79 -8.81
N ALA A 244 -9.30 -2.85 -8.14
CA ALA A 244 -8.78 -1.52 -7.95
C ALA A 244 -9.01 -1.06 -6.51
N ASP A 245 -8.10 -0.21 -6.02
CA ASP A 245 -8.44 0.63 -4.88
C ASP A 245 -9.23 1.85 -5.37
N PHE A 246 -10.03 2.40 -4.47
CA PHE A 246 -11.09 3.34 -4.79
C PHE A 246 -11.17 4.41 -3.71
N ALA A 247 -11.36 5.65 -4.14
CA ALA A 247 -11.61 6.78 -3.26
C ALA A 247 -12.60 7.75 -3.91
N VAL A 248 -13.42 8.40 -3.08
CA VAL A 248 -14.44 9.38 -3.50
C VAL A 248 -13.94 10.79 -3.19
N ASP A 249 -14.01 11.67 -4.18
CA ASP A 249 -13.66 13.08 -4.02
C ASP A 249 -14.86 13.86 -3.45
N ALA A 250 -14.60 15.03 -2.85
CA ALA A 250 -15.62 15.86 -2.22
C ALA A 250 -16.67 16.42 -3.20
N ASP A 251 -16.38 16.43 -4.51
CA ASP A 251 -17.33 16.80 -5.57
C ASP A 251 -18.22 15.63 -6.03
N GLY A 252 -18.07 14.45 -5.41
CA GLY A 252 -18.74 13.20 -5.79
C GLY A 252 -18.07 12.47 -6.95
N GLY A 253 -16.91 12.96 -7.42
CA GLY A 253 -16.07 12.25 -8.38
C GLY A 253 -15.42 11.01 -7.79
N PHE A 254 -14.87 10.16 -8.66
CA PHE A 254 -14.28 8.89 -8.26
C PHE A 254 -12.85 8.77 -8.76
N ASP A 255 -11.94 8.35 -7.90
CA ASP A 255 -10.60 7.94 -8.25
C ASP A 255 -10.48 6.43 -8.16
N VAL A 256 -10.04 5.79 -9.25
CA VAL A 256 -9.90 4.33 -9.38
C VAL A 256 -8.46 4.01 -9.74
N LEU A 257 -7.80 3.26 -8.87
CA LEU A 257 -6.42 2.83 -9.03
C LEU A 257 -6.36 1.44 -9.68
N GLU A 258 -5.96 1.36 -10.95
CA GLU A 258 -5.85 0.11 -11.68
C GLU A 258 -4.57 -0.68 -11.32
N PRO A 259 -4.57 -2.03 -11.43
CA PRO A 259 -3.42 -2.89 -11.09
C PRO A 259 -2.10 -2.53 -11.77
N ARG A 260 -2.17 -1.92 -12.96
CA ARG A 260 -1.00 -1.58 -13.78
C ARG A 260 -0.37 -0.24 -13.43
N GLY A 261 -0.75 0.37 -12.31
CA GLY A 261 -0.22 1.65 -11.87
C GLY A 261 -0.75 2.82 -12.70
N THR A 262 -2.04 2.78 -13.04
CA THR A 262 -2.77 3.90 -13.65
C THR A 262 -3.86 4.33 -12.70
N LEU A 263 -3.86 5.60 -12.32
CA LEU A 263 -5.00 6.23 -11.66
C LEU A 263 -5.94 6.80 -12.73
N ARG A 264 -7.23 6.50 -12.64
CA ARG A 264 -8.26 7.08 -13.48
C ARG A 264 -9.26 7.83 -12.62
N THR A 265 -9.52 9.06 -13.00
CA THR A 265 -10.50 9.92 -12.33
C THR A 265 -11.75 10.00 -13.18
N PHE A 266 -12.89 9.91 -12.54
CA PHE A 266 -14.22 9.99 -13.14
C PHE A 266 -15.00 11.14 -12.53
N ARG A 267 -15.89 11.73 -13.31
CA ARG A 267 -16.89 12.67 -12.82
C ARG A 267 -17.98 11.91 -12.04
N PRO A 268 -18.84 12.63 -11.29
CA PRO A 268 -19.95 11.99 -10.54
C PRO A 268 -20.91 11.16 -11.41
N ASP A 269 -21.00 11.45 -12.70
CA ASP A 269 -21.80 10.69 -13.67
C ASP A 269 -21.09 9.44 -14.25
N GLY A 270 -19.86 9.15 -13.78
CA GLY A 270 -19.05 8.02 -14.23
C GLY A 270 -18.29 8.25 -15.54
N THR A 271 -18.38 9.45 -16.11
CA THR A 271 -17.61 9.79 -17.31
C THR A 271 -16.14 10.02 -16.97
N PRO A 272 -15.17 9.54 -17.79
CA PRO A 272 -13.76 9.78 -17.55
C PRO A 272 -13.42 11.28 -17.53
N LYS A 273 -12.69 11.71 -16.50
CA LYS A 273 -12.14 13.07 -16.33
C LYS A 273 -10.71 13.13 -16.86
N TRP A 274 -9.83 12.25 -16.38
CA TRP A 274 -8.44 12.10 -16.82
C TRP A 274 -7.85 10.76 -16.35
N SER A 275 -6.68 10.40 -16.85
CA SER A 275 -5.88 9.27 -16.36
C SER A 275 -4.40 9.65 -16.24
N GLN A 276 -3.70 9.03 -15.29
CA GLN A 276 -2.30 9.31 -15.02
C GLN A 276 -1.57 8.04 -14.59
N THR A 277 -0.45 7.74 -15.24
CA THR A 277 0.47 6.68 -14.80
C THR A 277 1.22 7.13 -13.55
N LEU A 278 1.33 6.23 -12.59
CA LEU A 278 2.09 6.41 -11.35
C LEU A 278 3.60 6.51 -11.61
N ALA A 279 4.34 7.12 -10.69
CA ALA A 279 5.79 7.26 -10.79
C ALA A 279 6.50 5.92 -10.57
N ASP A 280 6.11 5.20 -9.52
CA ASP A 280 6.62 3.89 -9.17
C ASP A 280 5.58 2.78 -9.43
N ARG A 281 6.01 1.52 -9.39
CA ARG A 281 5.25 0.37 -9.92
C ARG A 281 4.57 -0.46 -8.83
N THR A 282 3.28 -0.69 -9.05
CA THR A 282 2.56 -1.98 -8.90
C THR A 282 1.83 -2.37 -7.61
N TRP A 283 2.10 -1.85 -6.43
CA TRP A 283 1.20 -2.05 -5.29
C TRP A 283 0.96 -0.76 -4.54
N ALA A 284 -0.31 -0.45 -4.33
CA ALA A 284 -0.66 0.87 -3.92
C ALA A 284 -1.98 0.93 -3.17
N LYS A 285 -1.98 1.77 -2.16
CA LYS A 285 -3.18 2.21 -1.46
C LYS A 285 -3.52 3.60 -1.94
N LEU A 286 -4.75 3.80 -2.35
CA LEU A 286 -5.30 5.09 -2.72
C LEU A 286 -5.93 5.75 -1.48
N ALA A 287 -5.72 7.05 -1.35
CA ALA A 287 -6.43 7.89 -0.40
C ALA A 287 -6.61 9.30 -0.99
N HIS A 288 -7.55 10.08 -0.44
CA HIS A 288 -7.58 11.52 -0.67
C HIS A 288 -6.68 12.23 0.34
N GLY A 289 -5.70 12.96 -0.19
CA GLY A 289 -4.90 13.93 0.54
C GLY A 289 -5.48 15.34 0.41
N PRO A 290 -4.82 16.35 1.02
CA PRO A 290 -5.31 17.73 1.06
C PRO A 290 -5.46 18.39 -0.32
N SER A 291 -4.69 17.95 -1.31
CA SER A 291 -4.64 18.53 -2.66
C SER A 291 -5.25 17.63 -3.74
N GLY A 292 -5.82 16.48 -3.37
CA GLY A 292 -6.33 15.48 -4.30
C GLY A 292 -5.84 14.07 -4.00
N PRO A 293 -5.94 13.13 -4.96
CA PRO A 293 -5.54 11.74 -4.75
C PRO A 293 -4.05 11.61 -4.45
N VAL A 294 -3.75 10.83 -3.42
CA VAL A 294 -2.41 10.41 -3.02
C VAL A 294 -2.36 8.89 -3.01
N VAL A 295 -1.24 8.36 -3.48
CA VAL A 295 -1.06 6.92 -3.63
C VAL A 295 0.21 6.50 -2.89
N LEU A 296 0.11 5.52 -2.00
CA LEU A 296 1.29 4.85 -1.45
C LEU A 296 1.90 4.01 -2.57
N GLN A 297 3.09 4.32 -3.06
CA GLN A 297 3.71 3.62 -4.19
C GLN A 297 4.91 2.77 -3.75
N GLN A 298 5.08 1.61 -4.36
CA GLN A 298 6.25 0.75 -4.21
C GLN A 298 7.16 0.84 -5.45
N PRO A 299 8.49 0.73 -5.32
CA PRO A 299 9.25 0.29 -4.14
C PRO A 299 9.71 1.43 -3.21
N SER A 300 9.33 2.67 -3.48
CA SER A 300 9.69 3.79 -2.60
C SER A 300 9.04 3.66 -1.23
N GLU A 301 7.87 3.04 -1.11
CA GLU A 301 7.02 3.06 0.09
C GLU A 301 6.70 4.49 0.52
N GLN A 302 6.53 5.38 -0.47
CA GLN A 302 6.18 6.79 -0.27
C GLN A 302 4.77 7.09 -0.76
N TRP A 303 4.11 8.00 -0.07
CA TRP A 303 2.84 8.60 -0.49
C TRP A 303 3.12 9.69 -1.52
N MET A 304 2.70 9.45 -2.76
CA MET A 304 2.90 10.40 -3.85
C MET A 304 1.56 10.99 -4.30
N PRO A 305 1.44 12.33 -4.37
CA PRO A 305 0.28 12.96 -4.97
C PRO A 305 0.26 12.66 -6.46
N VAL A 306 -0.92 12.33 -7.00
CA VAL A 306 -1.12 12.08 -8.43
C VAL A 306 -1.73 13.28 -9.13
N ALA A 307 -2.35 14.19 -8.38
CA ALA A 307 -2.83 15.47 -8.84
C ALA A 307 -2.60 16.55 -7.77
N ASP A 308 -2.54 17.81 -8.21
CA ASP A 308 -2.57 19.00 -7.35
C ASP A 308 -3.77 19.86 -7.75
N LYS A 309 -4.72 20.02 -6.83
CA LYS A 309 -5.96 20.80 -7.01
C LYS A 309 -6.69 20.42 -8.31
N GLY A 310 -6.81 19.12 -8.54
CA GLY A 310 -7.47 18.54 -9.71
C GLY A 310 -6.65 18.53 -11.00
N THR A 311 -5.42 19.06 -11.00
CA THR A 311 -4.50 19.01 -12.15
C THR A 311 -3.59 17.79 -12.03
N PRO A 312 -3.59 16.86 -13.00
CA PRO A 312 -2.72 15.68 -12.96
C PRO A 312 -1.23 16.05 -12.94
N LEU A 313 -0.45 15.32 -12.13
CA LEU A 313 0.99 15.48 -12.02
C LEU A 313 1.72 14.49 -12.93
N THR A 314 2.75 14.97 -13.63
CA THR A 314 3.69 14.10 -14.34
C THR A 314 4.42 13.17 -13.36
N ARG A 315 4.87 11.99 -13.80
CA ARG A 315 5.61 11.05 -12.93
C ARG A 315 6.75 11.69 -12.16
N SER A 316 7.56 12.54 -12.81
CA SER A 316 8.64 13.26 -12.13
C SER A 316 8.14 14.29 -11.12
N ALA A 317 6.98 14.90 -11.35
CA ALA A 317 6.36 15.81 -10.38
C ALA A 317 5.77 15.05 -9.19
N GLN A 318 5.17 13.88 -9.40
CA GLN A 318 4.72 12.98 -8.32
C GLN A 318 5.90 12.59 -7.42
N ALA A 319 7.00 12.12 -8.02
CA ALA A 319 8.20 11.69 -7.30
C ALA A 319 8.85 12.84 -6.49
N ARG A 320 8.87 14.06 -7.03
CA ARG A 320 9.39 15.25 -6.32
C ARG A 320 8.51 15.72 -5.17
N ALA A 321 7.24 15.34 -5.19
CA ALA A 321 6.25 15.71 -4.17
C ALA A 321 5.92 14.52 -3.25
N ALA A 322 6.77 13.49 -3.22
CA ALA A 322 6.56 12.30 -2.40
C ALA A 322 6.75 12.59 -0.90
N HIS A 323 6.01 11.86 -0.08
CA HIS A 323 5.98 11.96 1.38
C HIS A 323 6.26 10.58 2.00
N ASP A 324 6.97 10.56 3.12
CA ASP A 324 7.27 9.31 3.84
C ASP A 324 6.07 8.84 4.67
N GLY A 325 5.15 9.74 5.03
CA GLY A 325 3.89 9.42 5.70
C GLY A 325 2.64 9.78 4.89
N LYS A 326 1.48 9.23 5.28
CA LYS A 326 0.19 9.57 4.68
C LYS A 326 -0.15 11.02 5.01
N PRO A 327 -0.32 11.92 4.02
CA PRO A 327 -0.62 13.32 4.30
C PRO A 327 -2.03 13.49 4.86
N LEU A 328 -2.17 14.41 5.83
CA LEU A 328 -3.41 14.78 6.49
C LEU A 328 -3.84 16.21 6.13
N ALA A 329 -5.14 16.50 6.24
CA ALA A 329 -5.72 17.81 5.92
C ALA A 329 -5.11 19.00 6.71
N ASN A 330 -4.56 18.75 7.89
CA ASN A 330 -3.91 19.75 8.73
C ASN A 330 -2.43 19.98 8.38
N GLY A 331 -1.90 19.35 7.32
CA GLY A 331 -0.50 19.44 6.92
C GLY A 331 0.45 18.54 7.72
N HIS A 332 -0.07 17.70 8.61
CA HIS A 332 0.69 16.66 9.28
C HIS A 332 0.73 15.39 8.41
N GLU A 333 1.55 14.42 8.79
CA GLU A 333 1.63 13.11 8.14
C GLU A 333 1.54 11.99 9.17
N ILE A 334 1.00 10.83 8.76
CA ILE A 334 1.04 9.59 9.54
C ILE A 334 2.04 8.63 8.93
N VAL A 335 3.09 8.32 9.69
CA VAL A 335 4.11 7.34 9.34
C VAL A 335 3.81 6.04 10.08
N VAL A 336 3.85 4.92 9.35
CA VAL A 336 3.63 3.58 9.90
C VAL A 336 4.79 2.70 9.48
N GLU A 337 5.44 2.05 10.44
CA GLU A 337 6.50 1.09 10.19
C GLU A 337 6.25 -0.20 10.94
N ARG A 338 6.28 -1.32 10.22
CA ARG A 338 6.27 -2.66 10.82
C ARG A 338 7.71 -3.14 11.01
N VAL A 339 8.05 -3.51 12.24
CA VAL A 339 9.39 -3.96 12.61
C VAL A 339 9.33 -5.43 13.01
N GLY A 340 9.94 -6.28 12.17
CA GLY A 340 9.86 -7.73 12.35
C GLY A 340 8.41 -8.25 12.34
N GLU A 341 8.14 -9.28 13.14
CA GLU A 341 6.81 -9.89 13.22
C GLU A 341 5.95 -9.34 14.36
N GLY A 342 6.54 -8.81 15.44
CA GLY A 342 5.82 -8.50 16.68
C GLY A 342 5.72 -7.02 17.01
N GLU A 343 6.22 -6.11 16.18
CA GLU A 343 6.28 -4.68 16.50
C GLU A 343 5.73 -3.81 15.37
N LEU A 344 4.94 -2.82 15.76
CA LEU A 344 4.40 -1.77 14.90
C LEU A 344 4.73 -0.41 15.53
N ARG A 345 5.28 0.49 14.73
CA ARG A 345 5.61 1.86 15.09
C ARG A 345 4.70 2.78 14.31
N VAL A 346 4.06 3.72 15.00
CA VAL A 346 3.18 4.72 14.39
C VAL A 346 3.60 6.09 14.90
N ALA A 347 3.76 7.05 14.00
CA ALA A 347 4.07 8.43 14.36
C ALA A 347 3.20 9.40 13.57
N GLU A 348 2.79 10.47 14.23
CA GLU A 348 2.32 11.67 13.54
C GLU A 348 3.47 12.68 13.49
N THR A 349 3.72 13.24 12.31
CA THR A 349 4.82 14.18 12.07
C THR A 349 4.29 15.52 11.56
N ALA A 350 5.00 16.59 11.94
CA ALA A 350 4.88 17.90 11.30
C ALA A 350 6.00 18.01 10.26
N GLY A 351 5.64 17.90 8.99
CA GLY A 351 6.61 17.78 7.92
C GLY A 351 7.52 16.55 8.09
N ARG A 352 8.75 16.66 7.60
CA ARG A 352 9.66 15.52 7.40
C ARG A 352 10.53 15.15 8.59
N SER A 353 10.74 16.06 9.54
CA SER A 353 11.77 15.91 10.58
C SER A 353 11.24 15.96 12.01
N THR A 354 9.99 16.35 12.23
CA THR A 354 9.45 16.59 13.57
C THR A 354 8.38 15.57 13.91
N VAL A 355 8.68 14.66 14.84
CA VAL A 355 7.68 13.75 15.43
C VAL A 355 6.86 14.50 16.48
N LEU A 356 5.55 14.58 16.29
CA LEU A 356 4.63 15.24 17.23
C LEU A 356 4.17 14.29 18.33
N ARG A 357 3.91 13.03 17.96
CA ARG A 357 3.52 11.95 18.86
C ARG A 357 3.80 10.62 18.18
N ALA A 358 4.15 9.62 18.97
CA ALA A 358 4.42 8.29 18.46
C ALA A 358 4.02 7.21 19.45
N TRP A 359 3.74 6.02 18.91
CA TRP A 359 3.43 4.81 19.65
C TRP A 359 4.34 3.69 19.18
N ARG A 360 4.83 2.93 20.16
CA ARG A 360 5.53 1.66 19.94
C ARG A 360 4.62 0.55 20.40
N ILE A 361 4.04 -0.17 19.46
CA ILE A 361 3.07 -1.23 19.70
C ILE A 361 3.81 -2.56 19.59
N THR A 362 3.82 -3.36 20.65
CA THR A 362 4.44 -4.69 20.68
C THR A 362 3.41 -5.77 20.95
N SER A 363 3.63 -6.96 20.40
CA SER A 363 2.71 -8.09 20.48
C SER A 363 3.49 -9.40 20.55
N ASP A 364 3.02 -10.34 21.39
CA ASP A 364 3.54 -11.70 21.44
C ASP A 364 2.95 -12.57 20.33
N THR A 365 1.97 -12.05 19.59
CA THR A 365 1.38 -12.67 18.39
C THR A 365 1.76 -11.85 17.16
N PRO A 366 2.19 -12.48 16.05
CA PRO A 366 2.57 -11.74 14.85
C PRO A 366 1.53 -10.71 14.40
N LEU A 367 2.03 -9.54 14.05
CA LEU A 367 1.33 -8.42 13.43
C LEU A 367 1.63 -8.42 11.93
N GLY A 368 0.57 -8.47 11.13
CA GLY A 368 0.65 -8.50 9.68
C GLY A 368 0.44 -7.13 9.04
N GLU A 369 -0.28 -7.12 7.93
CA GLU A 369 -0.63 -5.90 7.19
C GLU A 369 -1.41 -4.89 8.06
N VAL A 370 -1.08 -3.61 7.91
CA VAL A 370 -1.81 -2.48 8.51
C VAL A 370 -2.79 -1.95 7.47
N GLN A 371 -4.08 -2.22 7.68
CA GLN A 371 -5.14 -1.76 6.78
C GLN A 371 -5.32 -0.24 6.84
N LEU A 372 -5.07 0.36 8.01
CA LEU A 372 -5.46 1.72 8.32
C LEU A 372 -4.69 2.22 9.55
N ALA A 373 -4.22 3.46 9.51
CA ALA A 373 -3.71 4.22 10.65
C ALA A 373 -4.08 5.69 10.45
N GLU A 374 -5.13 6.16 11.11
CA GLU A 374 -5.69 7.51 10.87
C GLU A 374 -6.19 8.16 12.16
N PRO A 375 -6.11 9.50 12.26
CA PRO A 375 -6.61 10.21 13.43
C PRO A 375 -8.14 10.18 13.51
N LEU A 376 -8.67 10.06 14.74
CA LEU A 376 -10.07 10.28 15.08
C LEU A 376 -10.13 11.26 16.25
N GLY A 377 -10.30 12.54 15.95
CA GLY A 377 -10.15 13.61 16.94
C GLY A 377 -8.75 13.58 17.58
N PRO A 378 -8.63 13.54 18.92
CA PRO A 378 -7.33 13.48 19.59
C PRO A 378 -6.71 12.07 19.60
N ARG A 379 -7.41 11.05 19.10
CA ARG A 379 -6.96 9.66 19.11
C ARG A 379 -6.36 9.25 17.76
N MET A 380 -5.66 8.14 17.74
CA MET A 380 -5.18 7.44 16.56
C MET A 380 -5.87 6.08 16.47
N VAL A 381 -6.49 5.76 15.34
CA VAL A 381 -7.11 4.46 15.10
C VAL A 381 -6.20 3.66 14.19
N VAL A 382 -5.77 2.49 14.65
CA VAL A 382 -4.92 1.57 13.88
C VAL A 382 -5.67 0.26 13.70
N VAL A 383 -5.73 -0.23 12.46
CA VAL A 383 -6.27 -1.56 12.14
C VAL A 383 -5.18 -2.39 11.53
N THR A 384 -4.77 -3.43 12.25
CA THR A 384 -3.70 -4.33 11.83
C THR A 384 -4.17 -5.78 11.86
N LYS A 385 -3.67 -6.60 10.95
CA LYS A 385 -3.88 -8.04 10.99
C LYS A 385 -3.06 -8.66 12.11
N THR A 386 -3.59 -9.67 12.77
CA THR A 386 -2.83 -10.60 13.62
C THR A 386 -3.11 -12.03 13.19
N TYR A 387 -2.11 -12.91 13.27
CA TYR A 387 -2.22 -14.25 12.69
C TYR A 387 -1.36 -15.32 13.38
N THR A 388 -1.76 -16.57 13.15
CA THR A 388 -0.99 -17.81 13.32
C THR A 388 -0.97 -18.55 11.98
N ASP A 389 -0.42 -19.75 11.94
CA ASP A 389 -0.44 -20.59 10.74
C ASP A 389 -1.86 -20.97 10.27
N ASP A 390 -2.83 -20.99 11.18
CA ASP A 390 -4.19 -21.50 10.95
C ASP A 390 -5.31 -20.49 11.21
N ARG A 391 -5.00 -19.30 11.74
CA ARG A 391 -6.00 -18.29 12.14
C ARG A 391 -5.50 -16.89 11.85
N ASP A 392 -6.44 -16.01 11.57
CA ASP A 392 -6.18 -14.59 11.46
C ASP A 392 -7.41 -13.75 11.85
N GLU A 393 -7.15 -12.56 12.38
CA GLU A 393 -8.16 -11.55 12.73
C GLU A 393 -7.57 -10.17 12.42
N PHE A 394 -8.43 -9.16 12.28
CA PHE A 394 -8.02 -7.77 12.37
C PHE A 394 -8.20 -7.30 13.80
N VAL A 395 -7.22 -6.58 14.34
CA VAL A 395 -7.31 -5.91 15.64
C VAL A 395 -7.43 -4.42 15.38
N VAL A 396 -8.48 -3.84 15.92
CA VAL A 396 -8.71 -2.39 15.93
C VAL A 396 -8.15 -1.86 17.25
N LEU A 397 -7.23 -0.90 17.16
CA LEU A 397 -6.60 -0.23 18.29
C LEU A 397 -7.01 1.23 18.28
N MET A 398 -7.51 1.73 19.41
CA MET A 398 -7.74 3.15 19.65
C MET A 398 -6.65 3.63 20.60
N LEU A 399 -5.74 4.46 20.09
CA LEU A 399 -4.58 4.95 20.81
C LEU A 399 -4.80 6.42 21.20
N ASP A 400 -4.37 6.78 22.40
CA ASP A 400 -4.37 8.16 22.88
C ASP A 400 -2.99 8.56 23.43
N ARG A 401 -2.90 9.70 24.11
CA ARG A 401 -1.65 10.23 24.67
C ARG A 401 -1.10 9.40 25.84
N THR A 402 -1.88 8.48 26.39
CA THR A 402 -1.52 7.63 27.52
C THR A 402 -1.26 6.18 27.11
N GLY A 403 -1.69 5.76 25.93
CA GLY A 403 -1.44 4.43 25.39
C GLY A 403 -2.67 3.88 24.68
N LEU A 404 -3.04 2.64 25.01
CA LEU A 404 -4.21 1.97 24.45
C LEU A 404 -5.48 2.38 25.20
N ALA A 405 -6.32 3.21 24.56
CA ALA A 405 -7.62 3.61 25.10
C ALA A 405 -8.67 2.51 24.95
N GLY A 406 -8.54 1.65 23.93
CA GLY A 406 -9.40 0.48 23.76
C GLY A 406 -9.02 -0.34 22.54
N SER A 407 -9.51 -1.58 22.48
CA SER A 407 -9.31 -2.45 21.33
C SER A 407 -10.44 -3.46 21.19
N PHE A 408 -10.59 -3.97 19.96
CA PHE A 408 -11.44 -5.13 19.70
C PHE A 408 -10.99 -5.86 18.44
N SER A 409 -11.33 -7.14 18.34
CA SER A 409 -11.05 -7.96 17.16
C SER A 409 -12.22 -7.97 16.19
N VAL A 410 -11.91 -8.13 14.92
CA VAL A 410 -12.86 -8.32 13.83
C VAL A 410 -12.39 -9.51 12.99
N ALA A 411 -13.32 -10.39 12.61
CA ALA A 411 -12.96 -11.57 11.81
C ALA A 411 -12.25 -11.15 10.50
N SER A 412 -11.16 -11.81 10.12
CA SER A 412 -10.41 -11.51 8.88
C SER A 412 -11.15 -11.89 7.59
N GLY A 413 -12.06 -12.87 7.69
CA GLY A 413 -12.58 -13.63 6.56
C GLY A 413 -13.26 -12.77 5.49
N SER A 414 -12.93 -13.08 4.23
CA SER A 414 -13.57 -12.59 3.01
C SER A 414 -13.83 -13.79 2.11
N TRP A 415 -14.97 -13.81 1.42
CA TRP A 415 -15.29 -14.90 0.50
C TRP A 415 -14.69 -14.69 -0.89
N THR A 416 -14.52 -13.44 -1.28
CA THR A 416 -13.86 -13.00 -2.50
C THR A 416 -12.52 -12.33 -2.19
N GLU A 417 -11.65 -12.28 -3.18
CA GLU A 417 -10.53 -11.36 -3.20
C GLU A 417 -11.02 -9.91 -3.15
N THR A 418 -10.27 -9.08 -2.44
CA THR A 418 -10.48 -7.62 -2.27
C THR A 418 -9.15 -6.94 -2.55
N ALA A 419 -9.16 -5.69 -3.01
CA ALA A 419 -7.91 -4.95 -3.17
C ALA A 419 -7.13 -4.92 -1.82
N PRO A 420 -5.80 -5.07 -1.84
CA PRO A 420 -4.99 -4.97 -0.63
C PRO A 420 -5.25 -3.63 0.08
N LEU A 421 -5.34 -3.65 1.41
CA LEU A 421 -5.51 -2.45 2.25
C LEU A 421 -6.81 -1.63 2.02
N ALA A 422 -7.75 -2.15 1.22
CA ALA A 422 -9.02 -1.50 0.89
C ALA A 422 -10.19 -1.92 1.79
N ARG A 423 -9.95 -2.75 2.81
CA ARG A 423 -11.03 -3.38 3.59
C ARG A 423 -11.64 -2.48 4.64
N PHE A 424 -10.95 -1.43 5.05
CA PHE A 424 -11.39 -0.52 6.10
C PHE A 424 -11.32 0.94 5.65
N ARG A 425 -12.30 1.71 6.13
CA ARG A 425 -12.37 3.17 5.98
C ARG A 425 -12.75 3.77 7.32
N LEU A 426 -12.11 4.87 7.69
CA LEU A 426 -12.40 5.61 8.91
C LEU A 426 -13.01 6.95 8.54
N THR A 427 -14.13 7.29 9.17
CA THR A 427 -14.71 8.63 9.09
C THR A 427 -15.04 9.14 10.48
N ALA A 428 -15.50 10.39 10.59
CA ALA A 428 -16.04 10.90 11.85
C ALA A 428 -17.23 10.08 12.37
N GLY A 429 -17.93 9.34 11.50
CA GLY A 429 -19.06 8.50 11.85
C GLY A 429 -18.71 7.12 12.42
N GLY A 430 -17.46 6.68 12.30
CA GLY A 430 -16.99 5.40 12.82
C GLY A 430 -16.01 4.67 11.90
N LEU A 431 -15.75 3.40 12.23
CA LEU A 431 -14.94 2.51 11.40
C LEU A 431 -15.86 1.66 10.53
N TYR A 432 -15.57 1.61 9.24
CA TYR A 432 -16.33 0.83 8.27
C TYR A 432 -15.48 -0.30 7.73
N ARG A 433 -16.13 -1.41 7.38
CA ARG A 433 -15.47 -2.58 6.84
C ARG A 433 -16.25 -3.16 5.65
N LEU A 434 -15.55 -3.37 4.54
CA LEU A 434 -16.03 -4.23 3.46
C LEU A 434 -15.83 -5.71 3.82
N ARG A 435 -16.91 -6.48 3.69
CA ARG A 435 -16.93 -7.93 3.91
C ARG A 435 -17.71 -8.62 2.79
N THR A 436 -17.15 -9.69 2.25
CA THR A 436 -17.86 -10.55 1.29
C THR A 436 -18.15 -11.92 1.88
N THR A 437 -19.27 -12.51 1.45
CA THR A 437 -19.81 -13.79 1.94
C THR A 437 -20.29 -14.62 0.76
N GLU A 438 -20.64 -15.89 0.99
CA GLU A 438 -21.31 -16.71 -0.04
C GLU A 438 -22.61 -16.07 -0.57
N SER A 439 -23.24 -15.16 0.21
CA SER A 439 -24.51 -14.51 -0.16
C SER A 439 -24.38 -13.14 -0.86
N GLY A 440 -23.21 -12.53 -0.87
CA GLY A 440 -23.04 -11.15 -1.36
C GLY A 440 -21.99 -10.34 -0.61
N ALA A 441 -21.91 -9.05 -0.94
CA ALA A 441 -21.07 -8.05 -0.29
C ALA A 441 -21.86 -7.23 0.75
N ARG A 442 -21.17 -6.80 1.80
CA ARG A 442 -21.71 -6.01 2.91
C ARG A 442 -20.69 -4.98 3.37
N ILE A 443 -21.18 -3.82 3.80
CA ILE A 443 -20.38 -2.84 4.52
C ILE A 443 -20.93 -2.70 5.93
N ASP A 444 -20.08 -3.05 6.87
CA ASP A 444 -20.35 -3.10 8.29
C ASP A 444 -19.78 -1.84 8.96
N ARG A 445 -20.50 -1.24 9.90
CA ARG A 445 -20.07 -0.10 10.70
C ARG A 445 -19.81 -0.52 12.14
N PHE A 446 -18.71 -0.01 12.69
CA PHE A 446 -18.31 -0.14 14.08
C PHE A 446 -18.22 1.26 14.70
N ASP A 447 -19.02 1.48 15.74
CA ASP A 447 -18.96 2.67 16.56
C ASP A 447 -17.72 2.60 17.44
N LEU A 448 -16.86 3.60 17.26
CA LEU A 448 -15.70 3.84 18.10
C LEU A 448 -16.17 4.86 19.14
N GLU A 449 -16.36 4.44 20.39
CA GLU A 449 -16.80 5.33 21.46
C GLU A 449 -15.83 6.52 21.54
N VAL A 450 -16.28 7.69 21.09
CA VAL A 450 -15.63 8.97 21.35
C VAL A 450 -16.37 9.57 22.53
N PRO A 451 -15.88 9.47 23.78
CA PRO A 451 -16.38 10.33 24.84
C PRO A 451 -16.26 11.76 24.32
N ARG A 452 -17.39 12.46 24.21
CA ARG A 452 -17.43 13.86 23.79
C ARG A 452 -16.72 14.76 24.78
#